data_AF-A0A3G2LKV2-F1
#
_entry.id   AF-A0A3G2LKV2-F1
#
_cell.length_a   1.000
_cell.length_b   1.000
_cell.length_c   1.000
_cell.angle_alpha   90.00
_cell.angle_beta   90.00
_cell.angle_gamma   90.00
#
_symmetry.space_group_name_H-M   'P 1'
#
loop_
_entity.id
_entity.type
_entity.pdbx_description
1 polymer ?
#
loop_
_entity_poly.entity_id
_entity_poly.type
_entity_poly.pdbx_seq_one_letter_code
_entity_poly.pdbx_strand_id
1 'polypeptide(L)'
;MLKIIIPTIMLLPTALLSPPKLLWTHATSYSLLIALISLQWLTPSYFPHKNLTPWTSVDQISSPLLTLSCWLLPLMILASQNHLQHEPPARKRIFIATLVTVQPFIILAFSSSELMLFYISFEATLIPTLILITRWGSQPERLSAGTYLLFYTLISSLPLLVTLLYLHTRTGTLYLPMIKLTHSLQPTDSWTTPLSSLALLMAFMVKAPLYGVHLWLPKAHVEAPIAGSMLLAALLLKLGGYGIMRVTLLTNYSETLLYPFLTLALWGALMTSSICLRQTDLKALIAYSSVSHMGLVIAATMIQTHWSFAGAMILMISHGLTSSMLFCLANTNYERTHSRILLLTRGLQPLLPLMATWWLLANLTNMALPPTTNLMAELTIMISLFNWSPLTLLLTGMATFLTASYTLFMFLTTQRGPLPPHITTTQNSSTREHILMTLHIIPLLLLILKPELIA
;
A
#
# COMPACT_ATOMS: atom_id res chain seq x y z
N MET A 1 -1.30 0.00 -22.36
CA MET A 1 -2.03 -0.58 -21.21
C MET A 1 -3.05 -1.66 -21.57
N LEU A 2 -3.77 -1.55 -22.71
CA LEU A 2 -4.82 -2.50 -23.10
C LEU A 2 -4.42 -3.99 -23.10
N LYS A 3 -3.16 -4.30 -23.46
CA LYS A 3 -2.61 -5.67 -23.44
C LYS A 3 -2.72 -6.37 -22.07
N ILE A 4 -2.76 -5.61 -20.97
CA ILE A 4 -2.92 -6.14 -19.61
C ILE A 4 -4.34 -5.89 -19.08
N ILE A 5 -4.93 -4.73 -19.39
CA ILE A 5 -6.31 -4.40 -18.96
C ILE A 5 -7.32 -5.42 -19.52
N ILE A 6 -7.24 -5.79 -20.80
CA ILE A 6 -8.18 -6.75 -21.41
C ILE A 6 -8.10 -8.12 -20.71
N PRO A 7 -6.91 -8.75 -20.54
CA PRO A 7 -6.80 -9.97 -19.74
C PRO A 7 -7.33 -9.83 -18.31
N THR A 8 -7.10 -8.69 -17.64
CA THR A 8 -7.63 -8.50 -16.28
C THR A 8 -9.16 -8.43 -16.25
N ILE A 9 -9.79 -7.80 -17.23
CA ILE A 9 -11.26 -7.78 -17.34
C ILE A 9 -11.77 -9.18 -17.68
N MET A 10 -11.06 -9.93 -18.52
CA MET A 10 -11.41 -11.32 -18.86
C MET A 10 -11.27 -12.28 -17.67
N LEU A 11 -10.60 -11.89 -16.57
CA LEU A 11 -10.67 -12.68 -15.33
C LEU A 11 -12.09 -12.70 -14.73
N LEU A 12 -12.93 -11.69 -14.97
CA LEU A 12 -14.31 -11.66 -14.45
C LEU A 12 -15.18 -12.81 -14.97
N PRO A 13 -15.33 -13.02 -16.29
CA PRO A 13 -16.07 -14.17 -16.80
C PRO A 13 -15.42 -15.49 -16.37
N THR A 14 -14.09 -15.57 -16.27
CA THR A 14 -13.45 -16.80 -15.76
C THR A 14 -13.81 -17.09 -14.30
N ALA A 15 -13.91 -16.07 -13.44
CA ALA A 15 -14.30 -16.22 -12.05
C ALA A 15 -15.78 -16.64 -11.92
N LEU A 16 -16.65 -16.16 -12.79
CA LEU A 16 -18.08 -16.46 -12.74
C LEU A 16 -18.45 -17.81 -13.36
N LEU A 17 -17.80 -18.18 -14.47
CA LEU A 17 -18.18 -19.35 -15.29
C LEU A 17 -17.38 -20.62 -14.97
N SER A 18 -16.22 -20.52 -14.31
CA SER A 18 -15.38 -21.69 -14.03
C SER A 18 -16.08 -22.72 -13.13
N PRO A 19 -15.78 -24.02 -13.32
CA PRO A 19 -16.35 -25.07 -12.47
C PRO A 19 -15.84 -24.91 -11.03
N PRO A 20 -16.67 -25.24 -10.02
CA PRO A 20 -16.42 -24.89 -8.62
C PRO A 20 -15.10 -25.49 -8.08
N LYS A 21 -14.70 -26.65 -8.58
CA LYS A 21 -13.43 -27.31 -8.19
C LYS A 21 -12.19 -26.59 -8.70
N LEU A 22 -12.26 -25.97 -9.89
CA LEU A 22 -11.13 -25.32 -10.55
C LEU A 22 -11.15 -23.78 -10.44
N LEU A 23 -12.15 -23.24 -9.75
CA LEU A 23 -12.33 -21.78 -9.55
C LEU A 23 -11.03 -21.11 -9.11
N TRP A 24 -10.45 -21.60 -8.02
CA TRP A 24 -9.25 -21.04 -7.41
C TRP A 24 -7.99 -21.27 -8.26
N THR A 25 -7.86 -22.45 -8.87
CA THR A 25 -6.70 -22.79 -9.70
C THR A 25 -6.67 -21.96 -10.97
N HIS A 26 -7.82 -21.79 -11.65
CA HIS A 26 -7.90 -20.93 -12.84
C HIS A 26 -7.68 -19.46 -12.50
N ALA A 27 -8.32 -18.96 -11.43
CA ALA A 27 -8.15 -17.56 -11.03
C ALA A 27 -6.69 -17.24 -10.66
N THR A 28 -6.01 -18.14 -9.94
CA THR A 28 -4.59 -17.98 -9.59
C THR A 28 -3.65 -18.14 -10.78
N SER A 29 -3.86 -19.13 -11.67
CA SER A 29 -2.96 -19.34 -12.81
C SER A 29 -3.02 -18.20 -13.83
N TYR A 30 -4.23 -17.75 -14.19
CA TYR A 30 -4.39 -16.65 -15.15
C TYR A 30 -3.93 -15.31 -14.58
N SER A 31 -4.15 -15.06 -13.28
CA SER A 31 -3.62 -13.85 -12.66
C SER A 31 -2.10 -13.84 -12.53
N LEU A 32 -1.48 -14.99 -12.27
CA LEU A 32 -0.03 -15.12 -12.27
C LEU A 32 0.55 -14.94 -13.69
N LEU A 33 -0.13 -15.41 -14.74
CA LEU A 33 0.24 -15.12 -16.13
C LEU A 33 0.23 -13.60 -16.40
N ILE A 34 -0.82 -12.90 -15.95
CA ILE A 34 -0.89 -11.44 -16.07
C ILE A 34 0.25 -10.75 -15.30
N ALA A 35 0.56 -11.22 -14.09
CA ALA A 35 1.66 -10.71 -13.30
C ALA A 35 3.01 -10.88 -14.02
N LEU A 36 3.27 -12.03 -14.64
CA LEU A 36 4.48 -12.26 -15.43
C LEU A 36 4.58 -11.35 -16.65
N ILE A 37 3.47 -11.14 -17.38
CA ILE A 37 3.43 -10.22 -18.52
C ILE A 37 3.70 -8.77 -18.06
N SER A 38 3.26 -8.39 -16.87
CA SER A 38 3.46 -7.03 -16.33
C SER A 38 4.94 -6.66 -16.13
N LEU A 39 5.84 -7.63 -15.94
CA LEU A 39 7.27 -7.40 -15.77
C LEU A 39 7.91 -6.68 -16.98
N GLN A 40 7.29 -6.75 -18.16
CA GLN A 40 7.74 -6.00 -19.34
C GLN A 40 7.80 -4.48 -19.10
N TRP A 41 6.97 -3.96 -18.18
CA TRP A 41 6.94 -2.54 -17.84
C TRP A 41 8.18 -2.05 -17.09
N LEU A 42 8.90 -2.92 -16.36
CA LEU A 42 10.09 -2.55 -15.58
C LEU A 42 11.34 -2.27 -16.43
N THR A 43 11.33 -2.60 -17.72
CA THR A 43 12.48 -2.37 -18.60
C THR A 43 12.89 -0.88 -18.59
N PRO A 44 14.15 -0.48 -18.34
CA PRO A 44 14.48 0.94 -18.42
C PRO A 44 14.32 1.45 -19.87
N SER A 45 13.75 2.63 -20.04
CA SER A 45 13.68 3.32 -21.35
C SER A 45 14.30 4.70 -21.24
N TYR A 46 15.00 5.13 -22.30
CA TYR A 46 15.55 6.48 -22.39
C TYR A 46 14.46 7.56 -22.41
N PHE A 47 13.30 7.25 -22.98
CA PHE A 47 12.16 8.15 -23.00
C PHE A 47 11.44 8.18 -21.66
N PRO A 48 10.93 9.37 -21.23
CA PRO A 48 10.28 9.53 -19.93
C PRO A 48 8.98 8.75 -19.81
N HIS A 49 8.27 8.53 -20.92
CA HIS A 49 7.04 7.76 -20.97
C HIS A 49 7.14 6.69 -22.05
N LYS A 50 6.69 5.49 -21.70
CA LYS A 50 6.44 4.37 -22.59
C LYS A 50 4.96 4.29 -22.93
N ASN A 51 4.67 3.83 -24.15
CA ASN A 51 3.31 3.54 -24.62
C ASN A 51 2.33 4.70 -24.38
N LEU A 52 2.75 5.92 -24.72
CA LEU A 52 1.94 7.13 -24.55
C LEU A 52 0.71 7.05 -25.45
N THR A 53 -0.46 7.10 -24.82
CA THR A 53 -1.77 7.29 -25.44
C THR A 53 -2.41 8.52 -24.79
N PRO A 54 -3.48 9.12 -25.36
CA PRO A 54 -4.13 10.27 -24.73
C PRO A 54 -4.61 9.98 -23.29
N TRP A 55 -4.99 8.73 -23.01
CA TRP A 55 -5.53 8.32 -21.70
C TRP A 55 -4.55 7.61 -20.78
N THR A 56 -3.59 6.87 -21.33
CA THR A 56 -2.65 6.07 -20.53
C THR A 56 -1.20 6.28 -20.91
N SER A 57 -0.32 6.28 -19.91
CA SER A 57 1.12 6.42 -20.03
C SER A 57 1.81 5.60 -18.93
N VAL A 58 3.00 5.08 -19.21
CA VAL A 58 3.82 4.38 -18.20
C VAL A 58 5.18 5.06 -18.12
N ASP A 59 5.55 5.54 -16.95
CA ASP A 59 6.84 6.15 -16.63
C ASP A 59 7.56 5.39 -15.52
N GLN A 60 8.74 5.85 -15.11
CA GLN A 60 9.54 5.23 -14.06
C GLN A 60 8.82 5.17 -12.71
N ILE A 61 7.96 6.14 -12.39
CA ILE A 61 7.17 6.17 -11.15
C ILE A 61 6.02 5.15 -11.20
N SER A 62 5.27 5.11 -12.30
CA SER A 62 4.10 4.22 -12.42
C SER A 62 4.49 2.76 -12.67
N SER A 63 5.59 2.49 -13.37
CA SER A 63 5.94 1.13 -13.79
C SER A 63 6.07 0.13 -12.64
N PRO A 64 6.75 0.44 -11.51
CA PRO A 64 6.89 -0.51 -10.42
C PRO A 64 5.58 -0.72 -9.67
N LEU A 65 4.81 0.36 -9.46
CA LEU A 65 3.49 0.29 -8.81
C LEU A 65 2.49 -0.54 -9.62
N LEU A 66 2.54 -0.40 -10.96
CA LEU A 66 1.76 -1.23 -11.88
C LEU A 66 2.16 -2.71 -11.79
N THR A 67 3.45 -3.02 -11.76
CA THR A 67 3.90 -4.42 -11.61
C THR A 67 3.55 -5.00 -10.24
N LEU A 68 3.72 -4.24 -9.16
CA LEU A 68 3.32 -4.63 -7.81
C LEU A 68 1.81 -4.92 -7.75
N SER A 69 0.99 -4.08 -8.40
CA SER A 69 -0.45 -4.29 -8.45
C SER A 69 -0.80 -5.62 -9.13
N CYS A 70 -0.19 -5.93 -10.27
CA CYS A 70 -0.46 -7.18 -10.99
C CYS A 70 0.06 -8.39 -10.21
N TRP A 71 1.20 -8.24 -9.52
CA TRP A 71 1.79 -9.28 -8.68
C TRP A 71 0.91 -9.64 -7.49
N LEU A 72 0.29 -8.67 -6.81
CA LEU A 72 -0.47 -8.94 -5.58
C LEU A 72 -1.77 -9.71 -5.81
N LEU A 73 -2.39 -9.62 -6.99
CA LEU A 73 -3.67 -10.29 -7.24
C LEU A 73 -3.64 -11.81 -7.04
N PRO A 74 -2.71 -12.58 -7.63
CA PRO A 74 -2.60 -14.01 -7.32
C PRO A 74 -2.32 -14.29 -5.85
N LEU A 75 -1.52 -13.45 -5.16
CA LEU A 75 -1.22 -13.62 -3.74
C LEU A 75 -2.46 -13.41 -2.85
N MET A 76 -3.29 -12.40 -3.17
CA MET A 76 -4.56 -12.15 -2.48
C MET A 76 -5.55 -13.31 -2.65
N ILE A 77 -5.63 -13.87 -3.86
CA ILE A 77 -6.45 -15.05 -4.14
C ILE A 77 -5.94 -16.24 -3.32
N LEU A 78 -4.63 -16.53 -3.33
CA LEU A 78 -4.05 -17.61 -2.53
C LEU A 78 -4.28 -17.43 -1.01
N ALA A 79 -4.15 -16.20 -0.51
CA ALA A 79 -4.29 -15.89 0.92
C ALA A 79 -5.72 -16.18 1.43
N SER A 80 -6.73 -15.82 0.64
CA SER A 80 -8.14 -15.85 1.04
C SER A 80 -8.81 -17.23 0.99
N GLN A 81 -8.19 -18.21 0.34
CA GLN A 81 -8.77 -19.54 0.10
C GLN A 81 -9.23 -20.25 1.37
N ASN A 82 -8.43 -20.22 2.44
CA ASN A 82 -8.69 -20.99 3.64
C ASN A 82 -9.92 -20.46 4.41
N HIS A 83 -9.94 -19.16 4.68
CA HIS A 83 -11.08 -18.52 5.36
C HIS A 83 -12.40 -18.71 4.61
N LEU A 84 -12.37 -18.76 3.27
CA LEU A 84 -13.57 -18.90 2.44
C LEU A 84 -13.98 -20.36 2.21
N GLN A 85 -13.31 -21.37 2.74
CA GLN A 85 -13.62 -22.78 2.45
C GLN A 85 -15.08 -23.14 2.76
N HIS A 86 -15.63 -22.64 3.86
CA HIS A 86 -17.00 -22.93 4.30
C HIS A 86 -18.08 -22.11 3.58
N GLU A 87 -17.72 -21.10 2.78
CA GLU A 87 -18.71 -20.26 2.07
C GLU A 87 -19.30 -21.00 0.85
N PRO A 88 -20.58 -20.74 0.51
CA PRO A 88 -21.22 -21.29 -0.68
C PRO A 88 -20.51 -20.81 -1.96
N PRO A 89 -20.54 -21.61 -3.04
CA PRO A 89 -19.80 -21.33 -4.27
C PRO A 89 -20.17 -19.97 -4.90
N ALA A 90 -21.43 -19.54 -4.80
CA ALA A 90 -21.85 -18.23 -5.29
C ALA A 90 -21.11 -17.08 -4.59
N ARG A 91 -20.92 -17.15 -3.27
CA ARG A 91 -20.20 -16.12 -2.51
C ARG A 91 -18.70 -16.15 -2.77
N LYS A 92 -18.11 -17.34 -2.98
CA LYS A 92 -16.72 -17.48 -3.43
C LYS A 92 -16.50 -16.80 -4.79
N ARG A 93 -17.42 -17.00 -5.74
CA ARG A 93 -17.38 -16.35 -7.06
C ARG A 93 -17.47 -14.84 -6.96
N ILE A 94 -18.41 -14.33 -6.15
CA ILE A 94 -18.57 -12.88 -5.94
C ILE A 94 -17.31 -12.30 -5.28
N PHE A 95 -16.69 -12.99 -4.31
CA PHE A 95 -15.45 -12.54 -3.68
C PHE A 95 -14.28 -12.43 -4.65
N ILE A 96 -14.07 -13.45 -5.49
CA ILE A 96 -13.02 -13.39 -6.52
C ILE A 96 -13.35 -12.30 -7.54
N ALA A 97 -14.61 -12.18 -7.95
CA ALA A 97 -15.04 -11.11 -8.85
C ALA A 97 -14.77 -9.73 -8.24
N THR A 98 -15.05 -9.49 -6.96
CA THR A 98 -14.76 -8.20 -6.31
C THR A 98 -13.26 -7.93 -6.21
N LEU A 99 -12.41 -8.94 -5.95
CA LEU A 99 -10.95 -8.75 -6.01
C LEU A 99 -10.49 -8.40 -7.43
N VAL A 100 -11.00 -9.10 -8.43
CA VAL A 100 -10.66 -8.87 -9.83
C VAL A 100 -11.14 -7.50 -10.32
N THR A 101 -12.31 -7.00 -9.87
CA THR A 101 -12.78 -5.66 -10.28
C THR A 101 -11.95 -4.51 -9.70
N VAL A 102 -11.29 -4.67 -8.54
CA VAL A 102 -10.39 -3.61 -8.04
C VAL A 102 -9.18 -3.41 -8.95
N GLN A 103 -8.66 -4.51 -9.50
CA GLN A 103 -7.42 -4.50 -10.29
C GLN A 103 -7.41 -3.53 -11.49
N PRO A 104 -8.39 -3.55 -12.41
CA PRO A 104 -8.39 -2.64 -13.55
C PRO A 104 -8.48 -1.17 -13.11
N PHE A 105 -9.19 -0.85 -12.02
CA PHE A 105 -9.24 0.51 -11.49
C PHE A 105 -7.88 0.96 -10.96
N ILE A 106 -7.14 0.09 -10.25
CA ILE A 106 -5.78 0.41 -9.78
C ILE A 106 -4.81 0.58 -10.97
N ILE A 107 -4.86 -0.32 -11.95
CA ILE A 107 -4.02 -0.23 -13.16
C ILE A 107 -4.30 1.06 -13.92
N LEU A 108 -5.57 1.45 -14.03
CA LEU A 108 -5.96 2.70 -14.68
C LEU A 108 -5.47 3.91 -13.88
N ALA A 109 -5.58 3.90 -12.55
CA ALA A 109 -5.12 4.99 -11.69
C ALA A 109 -3.62 5.24 -11.86
N PHE A 110 -2.78 4.20 -11.76
CA PHE A 110 -1.34 4.37 -11.91
C PHE A 110 -0.89 4.69 -13.34
N SER A 111 -1.67 4.35 -14.36
CA SER A 111 -1.31 4.63 -15.76
C SER A 111 -1.98 5.84 -16.36
N SER A 112 -2.91 6.49 -15.67
CA SER A 112 -3.64 7.64 -16.18
C SER A 112 -2.72 8.81 -16.56
N SER A 113 -2.88 9.35 -17.77
CA SER A 113 -2.18 10.55 -18.23
C SER A 113 -2.98 11.84 -18.03
N GLU A 114 -4.30 11.72 -17.83
CA GLU A 114 -5.19 12.83 -17.52
C GLU A 114 -5.62 12.78 -16.04
N LEU A 115 -5.56 13.92 -15.34
CA LEU A 115 -5.90 13.99 -13.91
C LEU A 115 -7.37 13.70 -13.61
N MET A 116 -8.30 13.96 -14.53
CA MET A 116 -9.71 13.59 -14.33
C MET A 116 -9.89 12.07 -14.34
N LEU A 117 -9.25 11.38 -15.29
CA LEU A 117 -9.24 9.92 -15.34
C LEU A 117 -8.56 9.33 -14.10
N PHE A 118 -7.47 9.96 -13.64
CA PHE A 118 -6.84 9.61 -12.36
C PHE A 118 -7.84 9.70 -11.21
N TYR A 119 -8.56 10.82 -11.07
CA TYR A 119 -9.55 11.01 -10.02
C TYR A 119 -10.69 9.96 -10.07
N ILE A 120 -11.27 9.73 -11.24
CA ILE A 120 -12.37 8.76 -11.41
C ILE A 120 -11.91 7.36 -11.03
N SER A 121 -10.74 6.93 -11.53
CA SER A 121 -10.20 5.61 -11.20
C SER A 121 -9.77 5.51 -9.72
N PHE A 122 -9.21 6.59 -9.16
CA PHE A 122 -8.84 6.70 -7.75
C PHE A 122 -10.05 6.52 -6.82
N GLU A 123 -11.18 7.17 -7.08
CA GLU A 123 -12.40 6.99 -6.28
C GLU A 123 -13.11 5.67 -6.58
N ALA A 124 -13.09 5.20 -7.84
CA ALA A 124 -13.69 3.92 -8.21
C ALA A 124 -13.08 2.72 -7.45
N THR A 125 -11.80 2.80 -7.04
CA THR A 125 -11.19 1.76 -6.19
C THR A 125 -11.87 1.61 -4.82
N LEU A 126 -12.58 2.63 -4.32
CA LEU A 126 -13.25 2.58 -3.02
C LEU A 126 -14.45 1.63 -3.02
N ILE A 127 -15.14 1.48 -4.16
CA ILE A 127 -16.40 0.71 -4.20
C ILE A 127 -16.15 -0.77 -3.93
N PRO A 128 -15.28 -1.49 -4.68
CA PRO A 128 -15.11 -2.91 -4.43
C PRO A 128 -14.31 -3.16 -3.13
N THR A 129 -13.51 -2.21 -2.66
CA THR A 129 -12.78 -2.32 -1.39
C THR A 129 -13.70 -2.17 -0.19
N LEU A 130 -14.67 -1.26 -0.24
CA LEU A 130 -15.75 -1.18 0.73
C LEU A 130 -16.56 -2.49 0.79
N ILE A 131 -16.89 -3.06 -0.38
CA ILE A 131 -17.62 -4.35 -0.45
C ILE A 131 -16.77 -5.46 0.20
N LEU A 132 -15.47 -5.52 -0.06
CA LEU A 132 -14.57 -6.51 0.54
C LEU A 132 -14.58 -6.45 2.08
N ILE A 133 -14.49 -5.24 2.65
CA ILE A 133 -14.42 -5.03 4.11
C ILE A 133 -15.77 -5.30 4.77
N THR A 134 -16.83 -4.65 4.29
CA THR A 134 -18.16 -4.70 4.94
C THR A 134 -18.83 -6.06 4.81
N ARG A 135 -18.53 -6.83 3.75
CA ARG A 135 -19.17 -8.13 3.50
C ARG A 135 -18.40 -9.32 4.08
N TRP A 136 -17.08 -9.36 3.92
CA TRP A 136 -16.23 -10.50 4.33
C TRP A 136 -15.30 -10.18 5.51
N GLY A 137 -15.43 -9.01 6.15
CA GLY A 137 -14.77 -8.75 7.44
C GLY A 137 -15.31 -9.65 8.55
N SER A 138 -14.49 -9.99 9.53
CA SER A 138 -14.85 -10.99 10.55
C SER A 138 -15.72 -10.45 11.70
N GLN A 139 -15.49 -9.23 12.18
CA GLN A 139 -16.21 -8.69 13.35
C GLN A 139 -17.38 -7.77 12.92
N PRO A 140 -18.35 -7.51 13.81
CA PRO A 140 -19.44 -6.56 13.55
C PRO A 140 -18.96 -5.13 13.22
N GLU A 141 -17.82 -4.72 13.77
CA GLU A 141 -17.22 -3.39 13.57
C GLU A 141 -16.80 -3.13 12.11
N ARG A 142 -16.81 -4.15 11.24
CA ARG A 142 -16.56 -3.97 9.80
C ARG A 142 -17.46 -2.93 9.12
N LEU A 143 -18.70 -2.75 9.61
CA LEU A 143 -19.61 -1.74 9.08
C LEU A 143 -19.16 -0.34 9.46
N SER A 144 -18.78 -0.11 10.72
CA SER A 144 -18.25 1.18 11.15
C SER A 144 -16.89 1.46 10.52
N ALA A 145 -16.01 0.46 10.40
CA ALA A 145 -14.75 0.60 9.67
C ALA A 145 -14.97 0.99 8.20
N GLY A 146 -15.98 0.40 7.54
CA GLY A 146 -16.39 0.76 6.19
C GLY A 146 -16.89 2.20 6.07
N THR A 147 -17.70 2.69 7.03
CA THR A 147 -18.16 4.09 7.02
C THR A 147 -17.00 5.06 7.26
N TYR A 148 -16.06 4.76 8.16
CA TYR A 148 -14.85 5.58 8.34
C TYR A 148 -14.03 5.68 7.05
N LEU A 149 -13.74 4.55 6.40
CA LEU A 149 -12.99 4.55 5.14
C LEU A 149 -13.69 5.36 4.06
N LEU A 150 -15.01 5.20 3.90
CA LEU A 150 -15.80 5.90 2.89
C LEU A 150 -15.82 7.42 3.12
N PHE A 151 -16.17 7.87 4.33
CA PHE A 151 -16.35 9.30 4.57
C PHE A 151 -15.04 10.08 4.64
N TYR A 152 -13.97 9.49 5.18
CA TYR A 152 -12.65 10.14 5.16
C TYR A 152 -12.19 10.41 3.72
N THR A 153 -12.37 9.42 2.85
CA THR A 153 -11.94 9.52 1.45
C THR A 153 -12.85 10.46 0.65
N LEU A 154 -14.18 10.33 0.74
CA LEU A 154 -15.10 11.20 -0.01
C LEU A 154 -15.02 12.67 0.39
N ILE A 155 -14.95 12.97 1.69
CA ILE A 155 -14.92 14.37 2.16
C ILE A 155 -13.63 15.06 1.70
N SER A 156 -12.52 14.32 1.64
CA SER A 156 -11.24 14.85 1.17
C SER A 156 -11.10 14.87 -0.35
N SER A 157 -11.76 13.96 -1.07
CA SER A 157 -11.68 13.86 -2.53
C SER A 157 -12.60 14.84 -3.28
N LEU A 158 -13.75 15.23 -2.71
CA LEU A 158 -14.63 16.22 -3.34
C LEU A 158 -13.95 17.60 -3.56
N PRO A 159 -13.19 18.18 -2.61
CA PRO A 159 -12.38 19.37 -2.86
C PRO A 159 -11.35 19.19 -3.99
N LEU A 160 -10.75 18.00 -4.10
CA LEU A 160 -9.85 17.67 -5.21
C LEU A 160 -10.60 17.73 -6.55
N LEU A 161 -11.83 17.21 -6.64
CA LEU A 161 -12.62 17.30 -7.87
C LEU A 161 -12.90 18.75 -8.28
N VAL A 162 -13.33 19.58 -7.32
CA VAL A 162 -13.61 21.01 -7.58
C VAL A 162 -12.38 21.73 -8.09
N THR A 163 -11.21 21.48 -7.48
CA THR A 163 -9.95 22.09 -7.93
C THR A 163 -9.50 21.57 -9.29
N LEU A 164 -9.67 20.28 -9.61
CA LEU A 164 -9.36 19.76 -10.94
C LEU A 164 -10.25 20.40 -12.03
N LEU A 165 -11.55 20.58 -11.76
CA LEU A 165 -12.45 21.27 -12.69
C LEU A 165 -12.06 22.74 -12.87
N TYR A 166 -11.67 23.42 -11.79
CA TYR A 166 -11.15 24.79 -11.86
C TYR A 166 -9.84 24.88 -12.67
N LEU A 167 -8.92 23.93 -12.48
CA LEU A 167 -7.69 23.87 -13.27
C LEU A 167 -7.99 23.65 -14.75
N HIS A 168 -8.98 22.82 -15.06
CA HIS A 168 -9.40 22.56 -16.44
C HIS A 168 -9.94 23.82 -17.13
N THR A 169 -10.76 24.63 -16.45
CA THR A 169 -11.28 25.87 -17.04
C THR A 169 -10.21 26.93 -17.27
N ARG A 170 -9.13 26.92 -16.47
CA ARG A 170 -8.00 27.87 -16.61
C ARG A 170 -6.99 27.46 -17.67
N THR A 171 -6.60 26.19 -17.68
CA THR A 171 -5.53 25.68 -18.57
C THR A 171 -6.07 25.08 -19.87
N GLY A 172 -7.37 24.78 -19.94
CA GLY A 172 -8.01 24.10 -21.06
C GLY A 172 -7.74 22.59 -21.11
N THR A 173 -6.72 22.06 -20.41
CA THR A 173 -6.35 20.65 -20.47
C THR A 173 -5.91 20.10 -19.10
N LEU A 174 -6.31 18.87 -18.78
CA LEU A 174 -5.83 18.13 -17.60
C LEU A 174 -4.80 17.06 -17.93
N TYR A 175 -4.23 17.12 -19.14
CA TYR A 175 -3.25 16.17 -19.63
C TYR A 175 -1.87 16.49 -19.04
N LEU A 176 -1.36 15.59 -18.20
CA LEU A 176 -0.22 15.81 -17.34
C LEU A 176 1.08 16.18 -18.09
N PRO A 177 1.42 15.56 -19.24
CA PRO A 177 2.57 15.99 -20.04
C PRO A 177 2.45 17.40 -20.61
N MET A 178 1.24 17.86 -20.96
CA MET A 178 1.03 19.23 -21.44
C MET A 178 1.14 20.24 -20.30
N ILE A 179 0.54 19.93 -19.15
CA ILE A 179 0.60 20.84 -17.99
C ILE A 179 2.04 21.07 -17.53
N LYS A 180 2.90 20.03 -17.59
CA LYS A 180 4.33 20.16 -17.29
C LYS A 180 5.06 21.18 -18.18
N LEU A 181 4.60 21.40 -19.40
CA LEU A 181 5.17 22.38 -20.32
C LEU A 181 4.65 23.79 -20.06
N THR A 182 3.39 23.91 -19.61
CA THR A 182 2.76 25.20 -19.29
C THR A 182 3.07 25.60 -17.84
N HIS A 183 4.22 26.22 -17.61
CA HIS A 183 4.75 26.55 -16.27
C HIS A 183 4.01 27.72 -15.56
N SER A 184 2.69 27.86 -15.66
CA SER A 184 1.99 28.98 -15.02
C SER A 184 0.64 28.59 -14.45
N LEU A 185 0.67 27.96 -13.27
CA LEU A 185 -0.52 27.61 -12.49
C LEU A 185 -0.64 28.39 -11.18
N GLN A 186 0.11 29.48 -11.00
CA GLN A 186 -0.09 30.35 -9.85
C GLN A 186 -1.14 31.43 -10.21
N PRO A 187 -2.39 31.31 -9.73
CA PRO A 187 -3.30 32.45 -9.75
C PRO A 187 -2.66 33.63 -9.00
N THR A 188 -2.92 34.83 -9.49
CA THR A 188 -2.41 36.09 -8.94
C THR A 188 -3.01 36.45 -7.57
N ASP A 189 -4.05 35.74 -7.13
CA ASP A 189 -4.75 36.03 -5.88
C ASP A 189 -4.16 35.25 -4.69
N SER A 190 -3.89 35.97 -3.60
CA SER A 190 -3.15 35.48 -2.43
C SER A 190 -3.84 34.37 -1.64
N TRP A 191 -5.17 34.27 -1.68
CA TRP A 191 -5.94 33.28 -0.91
C TRP A 191 -6.41 32.07 -1.72
N THR A 192 -6.58 32.23 -3.03
CA THR A 192 -7.02 31.12 -3.89
C THR A 192 -5.89 30.14 -4.16
N THR A 193 -4.64 30.63 -4.23
CA THR A 193 -3.43 29.83 -4.34
C THR A 193 -3.30 28.81 -3.20
N PRO A 194 -3.26 29.19 -1.91
CA PRO A 194 -3.06 28.22 -0.83
C PRO A 194 -4.22 27.25 -0.68
N LEU A 195 -5.47 27.72 -0.84
CA LEU A 195 -6.66 26.89 -0.70
C LEU A 195 -6.76 25.83 -1.82
N SER A 196 -6.42 26.20 -3.06
CA SER A 196 -6.40 25.26 -4.17
C SER A 196 -5.32 24.20 -3.99
N SER A 197 -4.09 24.59 -3.60
CA SER A 197 -3.03 23.63 -3.28
C SER A 197 -3.37 22.73 -2.10
N LEU A 198 -4.09 23.25 -1.10
CA LEU A 198 -4.56 22.45 0.04
C LEU A 198 -5.56 21.38 -0.43
N ALA A 199 -6.55 21.78 -1.22
CA ALA A 199 -7.55 20.86 -1.76
C ALA A 199 -6.95 19.82 -2.72
N LEU A 200 -5.92 20.20 -3.48
CA LEU A 200 -5.12 19.31 -4.34
C LEU A 200 -4.38 18.23 -3.53
N LEU A 201 -3.89 18.56 -2.33
CA LEU A 201 -3.10 17.63 -1.51
C LEU A 201 -3.94 16.80 -0.53
N MET A 202 -5.01 17.36 0.03
CA MET A 202 -5.73 16.76 1.16
C MET A 202 -6.29 15.36 0.85
N ALA A 203 -6.84 15.14 -0.35
CA ALA A 203 -7.33 13.82 -0.77
C ALA A 203 -6.26 12.73 -0.68
N PHE A 204 -5.04 13.06 -1.10
CA PHE A 204 -3.92 12.13 -1.07
C PHE A 204 -3.34 11.96 0.32
N MET A 205 -3.35 13.01 1.14
CA MET A 205 -2.95 12.92 2.55
C MET A 205 -3.87 11.99 3.34
N VAL A 206 -5.16 12.01 3.07
CA VAL A 206 -6.08 11.07 3.73
C VAL A 206 -5.81 9.63 3.31
N LYS A 207 -5.52 9.37 2.02
CA LYS A 207 -5.20 8.02 1.54
C LYS A 207 -3.81 7.51 1.92
N ALA A 208 -2.80 8.40 2.00
CA ALA A 208 -1.43 8.09 2.42
C ALA A 208 -1.26 8.09 3.96
N PRO A 209 -2.34 7.82 4.69
CA PRO A 209 -2.76 8.47 5.94
C PRO A 209 -1.71 9.36 6.62
N LEU A 210 -1.88 10.66 6.45
CA LEU A 210 -1.24 11.65 7.29
C LEU A 210 -1.69 11.47 8.76
N TYR A 211 -0.77 11.68 9.70
CA TYR A 211 -1.09 11.67 11.13
C TYR A 211 -2.27 12.61 11.45
N GLY A 212 -3.02 12.36 12.52
CA GLY A 212 -4.32 13.01 12.77
C GLY A 212 -5.48 12.49 11.89
N VAL A 213 -5.28 12.29 10.59
CA VAL A 213 -6.32 11.76 9.67
C VAL A 213 -6.21 10.24 9.45
N HIS A 214 -5.21 9.60 10.06
CA HIS A 214 -4.92 8.16 9.95
C HIS A 214 -5.92 7.20 10.63
N LEU A 215 -6.88 7.67 11.42
CA LEU A 215 -7.71 6.82 12.30
C LEU A 215 -8.57 5.78 11.57
N TRP A 216 -8.88 6.01 10.28
CA TRP A 216 -9.60 5.05 9.46
C TRP A 216 -8.76 3.78 9.18
N LEU A 217 -7.43 3.92 9.11
CA LEU A 217 -6.55 2.85 8.66
C LEU A 217 -6.49 1.68 9.67
N PRO A 218 -6.20 1.88 10.97
CA PRO A 218 -6.20 0.77 11.93
C PRO A 218 -7.52 0.01 11.96
N LYS A 219 -8.66 0.70 11.90
CA LYS A 219 -9.99 0.08 11.85
C LYS A 219 -10.19 -0.72 10.57
N ALA A 220 -9.88 -0.12 9.41
CA ALA A 220 -10.06 -0.77 8.11
C ALA A 220 -9.20 -2.05 7.97
N HIS A 221 -7.93 -2.01 8.38
CA HIS A 221 -7.04 -3.19 8.30
C HIS A 221 -7.40 -4.29 9.27
N VAL A 222 -7.76 -3.93 10.50
CA VAL A 222 -8.07 -4.88 11.56
C VAL A 222 -9.34 -5.66 11.19
N GLU A 223 -10.32 -5.00 10.60
CA GLU A 223 -11.61 -5.59 10.23
C GLU A 223 -11.71 -6.16 8.82
N ALA A 224 -10.78 -5.81 7.93
CA ALA A 224 -10.73 -6.41 6.60
C ALA A 224 -10.38 -7.91 6.64
N PRO A 225 -10.90 -8.71 5.68
CA PRO A 225 -10.34 -10.03 5.39
C PRO A 225 -8.89 -9.88 4.90
N ILE A 226 -8.12 -10.98 4.90
CA ILE A 226 -6.69 -10.94 4.55
C ILE A 226 -6.42 -10.28 3.20
N ALA A 227 -7.18 -10.64 2.15
CA ALA A 227 -7.03 -10.02 0.84
C ALA A 227 -7.31 -8.51 0.86
N GLY A 228 -8.31 -8.06 1.64
CA GLY A 228 -8.59 -6.64 1.83
C GLY A 228 -7.43 -5.93 2.53
N SER A 229 -6.88 -6.51 3.60
CA SER A 229 -5.73 -5.92 4.31
C SER A 229 -4.47 -5.84 3.44
N MET A 230 -4.22 -6.84 2.59
CA MET A 230 -3.11 -6.82 1.63
C MET A 230 -3.31 -5.73 0.57
N LEU A 231 -4.52 -5.64 0.00
CA LEU A 231 -4.87 -4.65 -1.01
C LEU A 231 -4.75 -3.22 -0.48
N LEU A 232 -5.30 -2.98 0.72
CA LEU A 232 -5.20 -1.70 1.42
C LEU A 232 -3.72 -1.34 1.62
N ALA A 233 -2.95 -2.24 2.24
CA ALA A 233 -1.59 -1.95 2.67
C ALA A 233 -0.70 -1.69 1.47
N ALA A 234 -0.72 -2.60 0.50
CA ALA A 234 0.29 -2.64 -0.55
C ALA A 234 -0.04 -1.75 -1.75
N LEU A 235 -1.31 -1.40 -1.98
CA LEU A 235 -1.72 -0.62 -3.15
C LEU A 235 -2.45 0.68 -2.82
N LEU A 236 -3.49 0.65 -1.96
CA LEU A 236 -4.32 1.86 -1.76
C LEU A 236 -3.55 3.00 -1.07
N LEU A 237 -2.68 2.69 -0.11
CA LEU A 237 -1.84 3.73 0.51
C LEU A 237 -0.87 4.36 -0.50
N LYS A 238 -0.41 3.55 -1.46
CA LYS A 238 0.55 3.97 -2.50
C LYS A 238 -0.11 4.83 -3.56
N LEU A 239 -1.41 4.66 -3.81
CA LEU A 239 -2.18 5.60 -4.63
C LEU A 239 -2.15 7.02 -4.06
N GLY A 240 -2.12 7.17 -2.72
CA GLY A 240 -1.93 8.45 -2.06
C GLY A 240 -0.55 9.05 -2.37
N GLY A 241 0.53 8.32 -2.09
CA GLY A 241 1.90 8.78 -2.39
C GLY A 241 2.12 9.10 -3.88
N TYR A 242 1.62 8.25 -4.78
CA TYR A 242 1.63 8.49 -6.22
C TYR A 242 0.91 9.78 -6.61
N GLY A 243 -0.29 10.02 -6.04
CA GLY A 243 -1.04 11.25 -6.26
C GLY A 243 -0.28 12.50 -5.80
N ILE A 244 0.35 12.43 -4.61
CA ILE A 244 1.22 13.51 -4.10
C ILE A 244 2.35 13.78 -5.10
N MET A 245 3.06 12.76 -5.57
CA MET A 245 4.14 12.91 -6.56
C MET A 245 3.66 13.52 -7.89
N ARG A 246 2.47 13.16 -8.38
CA ARG A 246 1.94 13.72 -9.62
C ARG A 246 1.53 15.18 -9.47
N VAL A 247 0.93 15.53 -8.35
CA VAL A 247 0.36 16.87 -8.12
C VAL A 247 1.41 17.88 -7.65
N THR A 248 2.39 17.45 -6.85
CA THR A 248 3.57 18.25 -6.48
C THR A 248 4.32 18.74 -7.71
N LEU A 249 4.49 17.89 -8.73
CA LEU A 249 5.11 18.28 -10.01
C LEU A 249 4.35 19.36 -10.79
N LEU A 250 3.06 19.58 -10.50
CA LEU A 250 2.23 20.58 -11.17
C LEU A 250 2.20 21.91 -10.43
N THR A 251 2.54 21.90 -9.14
CA THR A 251 2.37 23.05 -8.26
C THR A 251 3.63 23.30 -7.46
N ASN A 252 4.31 24.41 -7.75
CA ASN A 252 5.29 24.96 -6.84
C ASN A 252 4.52 25.47 -5.61
N TYR A 253 4.48 24.68 -4.54
CA TYR A 253 3.81 25.06 -3.31
C TYR A 253 4.50 26.26 -2.68
N SER A 254 3.69 27.12 -2.05
CA SER A 254 4.25 28.09 -1.13
C SER A 254 4.89 27.35 0.04
N GLU A 255 6.07 27.78 0.46
CA GLU A 255 6.80 27.20 1.59
C GLU A 255 5.91 27.09 2.85
N THR A 256 4.97 28.04 3.01
CA THR A 256 4.01 28.10 4.11
C THR A 256 3.11 26.87 4.26
N LEU A 257 2.77 26.17 3.17
CA LEU A 257 1.91 24.98 3.23
C LEU A 257 2.69 23.69 3.51
N LEU A 258 3.98 23.69 3.23
CA LEU A 258 4.83 22.51 3.36
C LEU A 258 5.12 22.21 4.83
N TYR A 259 5.45 23.23 5.62
CA TYR A 259 5.81 23.10 7.05
C TYR A 259 4.78 22.35 7.91
N PRO A 260 3.46 22.66 7.90
CA PRO A 260 2.50 21.96 8.74
C PRO A 260 2.38 20.47 8.38
N PHE A 261 2.46 20.12 7.10
CA PHE A 261 2.39 18.71 6.69
C PHE A 261 3.66 17.95 7.02
N LEU A 262 4.82 18.56 6.81
CA LEU A 262 6.10 17.94 7.12
C LEU A 262 6.26 17.69 8.63
N THR A 263 5.91 18.67 9.46
CA THR A 263 5.96 18.53 10.92
C THR A 263 5.02 17.43 11.41
N LEU A 264 3.80 17.38 10.89
CA LEU A 264 2.81 16.37 11.25
C LEU A 264 3.21 14.97 10.76
N ALA A 265 3.86 14.86 9.59
CA ALA A 265 4.36 13.59 9.06
C ALA A 265 5.53 13.04 9.89
N LEU A 266 6.54 13.87 10.21
CA LEU A 266 7.69 13.46 11.01
C LEU A 266 7.32 13.16 12.47
N TRP A 267 6.54 14.03 13.10
CA TRP A 267 6.03 13.77 14.45
C TRP A 267 5.10 12.57 14.47
N GLY A 268 4.26 12.43 13.44
CA GLY A 268 3.37 11.29 13.25
C GLY A 268 4.11 9.96 13.16
N ALA A 269 5.23 9.91 12.44
CA ALA A 269 6.06 8.71 12.33
C ALA A 269 6.61 8.27 13.70
N LEU A 270 7.04 9.22 14.55
CA LEU A 270 7.47 8.96 15.93
C LEU A 270 6.31 8.49 16.82
N MET A 271 5.17 9.18 16.77
CA MET A 271 4.05 8.85 17.65
C MET A 271 3.44 7.51 17.28
N THR A 272 3.27 7.21 15.99
CA THR A 272 2.70 5.92 15.55
C THR A 272 3.64 4.75 15.84
N SER A 273 4.95 4.92 15.69
CA SER A 273 5.93 3.89 16.11
C SER A 273 5.95 3.69 17.63
N SER A 274 5.78 4.74 18.44
CA SER A 274 5.60 4.60 19.90
C SER A 274 4.29 3.87 20.26
N ILE A 275 3.23 4.08 19.49
CA ILE A 275 1.95 3.37 19.66
C ILE A 275 2.16 1.87 19.40
N CYS A 276 2.92 1.49 18.35
CA CYS A 276 3.20 0.09 18.01
C CYS A 276 3.80 -0.71 19.18
N LEU A 277 4.65 -0.10 20.02
CA LEU A 277 5.24 -0.77 21.18
C LEU A 277 4.23 -1.22 22.24
N ARG A 278 3.06 -0.56 22.29
CA ARG A 278 2.01 -0.85 23.27
C ARG A 278 0.79 -1.55 22.65
N GLN A 279 0.83 -1.86 21.36
CA GLN A 279 -0.28 -2.53 20.70
C GLN A 279 -0.40 -3.98 21.14
N THR A 280 -1.59 -4.35 21.64
CA THR A 280 -1.95 -5.73 21.99
C THR A 280 -2.39 -6.55 20.78
N ASP A 281 -2.96 -5.87 19.78
CA ASP A 281 -3.50 -6.51 18.58
C ASP A 281 -2.45 -6.54 17.47
N LEU A 282 -2.13 -7.74 16.99
CA LEU A 282 -1.06 -7.94 16.02
C LEU A 282 -1.38 -7.28 14.67
N LYS A 283 -2.62 -7.36 14.18
CA LYS A 283 -3.03 -6.65 12.94
C LYS A 283 -3.01 -5.14 13.12
N ALA A 284 -3.38 -4.62 14.29
CA ALA A 284 -3.36 -3.19 14.57
C ALA A 284 -1.92 -2.68 14.66
N LEU A 285 -1.01 -3.44 15.26
CA LEU A 285 0.42 -3.13 15.30
C LEU A 285 0.98 -2.98 13.89
N ILE A 286 0.67 -3.93 12.98
CA ILE A 286 1.11 -3.83 11.57
C ILE A 286 0.46 -2.61 10.88
N ALA A 287 -0.81 -2.32 11.15
CA ALA A 287 -1.49 -1.14 10.62
C ALA A 287 -0.88 0.18 11.09
N TYR A 288 -0.49 0.32 12.36
CA TYR A 288 0.21 1.52 12.83
C TYR A 288 1.63 1.62 12.25
N SER A 289 2.31 0.49 12.04
CA SER A 289 3.62 0.48 11.36
C SER A 289 3.53 0.96 9.91
N SER A 290 2.42 0.72 9.20
CA SER A 290 2.25 1.27 7.84
C SER A 290 2.00 2.78 7.85
N VAL A 291 1.34 3.32 8.88
CA VAL A 291 1.23 4.78 9.06
C VAL A 291 2.60 5.40 9.33
N SER A 292 3.46 4.77 10.14
CA SER A 292 4.81 5.31 10.41
C SER A 292 5.68 5.36 9.15
N HIS A 293 5.67 4.28 8.37
CA HIS A 293 6.44 4.20 7.12
C HIS A 293 5.90 5.13 6.04
N MET A 294 4.57 5.24 5.90
CA MET A 294 3.97 6.20 4.96
C MET A 294 4.16 7.66 5.40
N GLY A 295 4.29 7.93 6.70
CA GLY A 295 4.69 9.25 7.20
C GLY A 295 6.04 9.70 6.64
N LEU A 296 7.02 8.79 6.52
CA LEU A 296 8.30 9.09 5.88
C LEU A 296 8.15 9.35 4.37
N VAL A 297 7.28 8.60 3.67
CA VAL A 297 6.96 8.83 2.25
C VAL A 297 6.34 10.22 2.05
N ILE A 298 5.40 10.62 2.91
CA ILE A 298 4.79 11.96 2.86
C ILE A 298 5.85 13.05 3.09
N ALA A 299 6.71 12.88 4.10
CA ALA A 299 7.78 13.83 4.38
C ALA A 299 8.75 13.98 3.18
N ALA A 300 9.14 12.86 2.57
CA ALA A 300 10.05 12.83 1.43
C ALA A 300 9.44 13.47 0.16
N THR A 301 8.19 13.15 -0.14
CA THR A 301 7.49 13.70 -1.31
C THR A 301 7.21 15.21 -1.16
N MET A 302 7.09 15.71 0.06
CA MET A 302 6.91 17.14 0.34
C MET A 302 8.16 17.98 0.06
N ILE A 303 9.35 17.43 0.24
CA ILE A 303 10.62 18.16 0.02
C ILE A 303 11.00 18.26 -1.46
N GLN A 304 10.40 17.42 -2.32
CA GLN A 304 10.50 17.49 -3.79
C GLN A 304 11.93 17.42 -4.38
N THR A 305 12.89 16.83 -3.68
CA THR A 305 14.22 16.56 -4.24
C THR A 305 14.24 15.26 -5.03
N HIS A 306 15.15 15.12 -5.99
CA HIS A 306 15.28 13.85 -6.74
C HIS A 306 15.60 12.65 -5.82
N TRP A 307 16.46 12.85 -4.82
CA TRP A 307 16.77 11.82 -3.82
C TRP A 307 15.55 11.46 -2.96
N SER A 308 14.73 12.43 -2.58
CA SER A 308 13.54 12.18 -1.78
C SER A 308 12.46 11.45 -2.58
N PHE A 309 12.27 11.78 -3.86
CA PHE A 309 11.36 11.02 -4.74
C PHE A 309 11.83 9.58 -4.99
N ALA A 310 13.12 9.38 -5.26
CA ALA A 310 13.70 8.04 -5.42
C ALA A 310 13.51 7.21 -4.14
N GLY A 311 13.86 7.76 -2.97
CA GLY A 311 13.68 7.09 -1.68
C GLY A 311 12.22 6.78 -1.37
N ALA A 312 11.31 7.72 -1.63
CA ALA A 312 9.87 7.51 -1.46
C ALA A 312 9.33 6.40 -2.36
N MET A 313 9.78 6.31 -3.61
CA MET A 313 9.39 5.26 -4.56
C MET A 313 9.86 3.88 -4.09
N ILE A 314 11.14 3.76 -3.73
CA ILE A 314 11.71 2.52 -3.20
C ILE A 314 10.90 2.10 -1.96
N LEU A 315 10.67 3.01 -1.00
CA LEU A 315 9.97 2.72 0.25
C LEU A 315 8.53 2.25 0.00
N MET A 316 7.82 2.90 -0.93
CA MET A 316 6.45 2.50 -1.27
C MET A 316 6.38 1.05 -1.78
N ILE A 317 7.33 0.62 -2.61
CA ILE A 317 7.33 -0.73 -3.19
C ILE A 317 7.78 -1.75 -2.15
N SER A 318 8.89 -1.47 -1.49
CA SER A 318 9.47 -2.37 -0.49
C SER A 318 8.55 -2.54 0.71
N HIS A 319 8.00 -1.45 1.25
CA HIS A 319 6.98 -1.51 2.30
C HIS A 319 5.69 -2.18 1.82
N GLY A 320 5.32 -2.02 0.53
CA GLY A 320 4.19 -2.73 -0.07
C GLY A 320 4.29 -4.25 0.08
N LEU A 321 5.45 -4.81 -0.24
CA LEU A 321 5.72 -6.25 -0.11
C LEU A 321 5.89 -6.69 1.36
N THR A 322 6.57 -5.91 2.20
CA THR A 322 6.79 -6.29 3.61
C THR A 322 5.50 -6.24 4.43
N SER A 323 4.70 -5.18 4.28
CA SER A 323 3.45 -5.04 5.01
C SER A 323 2.43 -6.11 4.61
N SER A 324 2.31 -6.44 3.32
CA SER A 324 1.41 -7.52 2.88
C SER A 324 1.88 -8.87 3.43
N MET A 325 3.19 -9.14 3.44
CA MET A 325 3.75 -10.35 4.04
C MET A 325 3.45 -10.43 5.55
N LEU A 326 3.63 -9.35 6.30
CA LEU A 326 3.31 -9.30 7.73
C LEU A 326 1.82 -9.52 7.99
N PHE A 327 0.91 -8.95 7.19
CA PHE A 327 -0.52 -9.24 7.31
C PHE A 327 -0.84 -10.71 7.01
N CYS A 328 -0.12 -11.33 6.07
CA CYS A 328 -0.28 -12.76 5.82
C CYS A 328 0.21 -13.62 6.98
N LEU A 329 1.36 -13.29 7.58
CA LEU A 329 1.87 -13.96 8.77
C LEU A 329 0.94 -13.79 9.99
N ALA A 330 0.35 -12.60 10.13
CA ALA A 330 -0.72 -12.35 11.09
C ALA A 330 -1.91 -13.29 10.87
N ASN A 331 -2.29 -13.48 9.61
CA ASN A 331 -3.41 -14.34 9.24
C ASN A 331 -3.11 -15.82 9.48
N THR A 332 -1.87 -16.29 9.27
CA THR A 332 -1.53 -17.69 9.57
C THR A 332 -1.65 -18.00 11.06
N ASN A 333 -1.33 -17.04 11.93
CA ASN A 333 -1.57 -17.19 13.37
C ASN A 333 -3.08 -17.16 13.67
N TYR A 334 -3.80 -16.21 13.09
CA TYR A 334 -5.24 -16.05 13.29
C TYR A 334 -6.07 -17.26 12.82
N GLU A 335 -5.70 -17.90 11.71
CA GLU A 335 -6.37 -19.13 11.23
C GLU A 335 -6.22 -20.31 12.20
N ARG A 336 -5.22 -20.28 13.11
CA ARG A 336 -4.99 -21.32 14.12
C ARG A 336 -5.57 -20.98 15.49
N THR A 337 -5.40 -19.74 15.94
CA THR A 337 -5.78 -19.32 17.30
C THR A 337 -7.12 -18.60 17.38
N HIS A 338 -7.71 -18.22 16.23
CA HIS A 338 -8.93 -17.41 16.12
C HIS A 338 -8.92 -16.11 16.94
N SER A 339 -7.74 -15.64 17.36
CA SER A 339 -7.56 -14.45 18.16
C SER A 339 -6.43 -13.59 17.59
N ARG A 340 -6.62 -12.26 17.63
CA ARG A 340 -5.64 -11.28 17.13
C ARG A 340 -4.65 -10.83 18.21
N ILE A 341 -4.85 -11.27 19.45
CA ILE A 341 -4.10 -10.82 20.63
C ILE A 341 -2.69 -11.41 20.60
N LEU A 342 -1.69 -10.54 20.60
CA LEU A 342 -0.27 -10.87 20.56
C LEU A 342 0.14 -11.84 21.69
N LEU A 343 -0.35 -11.59 22.90
CA LEU A 343 -0.05 -12.40 24.10
C LEU A 343 -0.56 -13.86 24.00
N LEU A 344 -1.60 -14.12 23.21
CA LEU A 344 -2.12 -15.48 23.00
C LEU A 344 -1.32 -16.27 21.96
N THR A 345 -0.52 -15.59 21.14
CA THR A 345 0.23 -16.20 20.02
C THR A 345 1.73 -16.31 20.32
N ARG A 346 2.08 -16.65 21.57
CA ARG A 346 3.48 -16.70 22.05
C ARG A 346 4.17 -18.03 21.79
N GLY A 347 5.48 -17.99 21.60
CA GLY A 347 6.34 -19.18 21.60
C GLY A 347 6.12 -20.13 20.41
N LEU A 348 5.71 -19.63 19.24
CA LEU A 348 5.38 -20.48 18.09
C LEU A 348 6.59 -21.11 17.38
N GLN A 349 7.82 -20.67 17.63
CA GLN A 349 9.03 -21.16 16.96
C GLN A 349 9.26 -22.68 17.09
N PRO A 350 9.19 -23.32 18.28
CA PRO A 350 9.35 -24.77 18.41
C PRO A 350 8.28 -25.58 17.65
N LEU A 351 7.08 -25.04 17.46
CA LEU A 351 5.99 -25.72 16.75
C LEU A 351 6.10 -25.56 15.23
N LEU A 352 6.45 -24.36 14.76
CA LEU A 352 6.44 -23.99 13.35
C LEU A 352 7.79 -23.35 12.93
N PRO A 353 8.89 -24.12 12.90
CA PRO A 353 10.24 -23.58 12.70
C PRO A 353 10.39 -22.86 11.35
N LEU A 354 9.83 -23.43 10.26
CA LEU A 354 9.87 -22.80 8.94
C LEU A 354 8.97 -21.55 8.88
N MET A 355 7.89 -21.49 9.65
CA MET A 355 7.11 -20.25 9.75
C MET A 355 7.89 -19.18 10.52
N ALA A 356 8.62 -19.58 11.56
CA ALA A 356 9.47 -18.68 12.33
C ALA A 356 10.60 -18.06 11.47
N THR A 357 11.15 -18.80 10.49
CA THR A 357 12.10 -18.21 9.53
C THR A 357 11.44 -17.16 8.63
N TRP A 358 10.18 -17.36 8.22
CA TRP A 358 9.43 -16.34 7.47
C TRP A 358 9.13 -15.11 8.32
N TRP A 359 8.75 -15.30 9.59
CA TRP A 359 8.61 -14.22 10.56
C TRP A 359 9.92 -13.45 10.76
N LEU A 360 11.05 -14.14 10.86
CA LEU A 360 12.36 -13.50 10.98
C LEU A 360 12.65 -12.65 9.74
N LEU A 361 12.55 -13.22 8.54
CA LEU A 361 12.80 -12.50 7.29
C LEU A 361 11.88 -11.27 7.14
N ALA A 362 10.58 -11.41 7.41
CA ALA A 362 9.65 -10.29 7.37
C ALA A 362 10.05 -9.18 8.36
N ASN A 363 10.44 -9.52 9.59
CA ASN A 363 10.87 -8.53 10.57
C ASN A 363 12.21 -7.90 10.23
N LEU A 364 13.19 -8.66 9.70
CA LEU A 364 14.46 -8.12 9.20
C LEU A 364 14.22 -7.07 8.10
N THR A 365 13.29 -7.36 7.18
CA THR A 365 12.92 -6.38 6.15
C THR A 365 12.19 -5.18 6.74
N ASN A 366 11.26 -5.36 7.68
CA ASN A 366 10.50 -4.26 8.28
C ASN A 366 11.35 -3.31 9.15
N MET A 367 12.41 -3.82 9.79
CA MET A 367 13.37 -2.97 10.53
C MET A 367 14.49 -2.40 9.67
N ALA A 368 14.38 -2.52 8.34
CA ALA A 368 15.36 -2.00 7.40
C ALA A 368 16.80 -2.50 7.69
N LEU A 369 17.01 -3.81 7.86
CA LEU A 369 18.35 -4.38 8.00
C LEU A 369 19.15 -4.26 6.68
N PRO A 370 20.45 -3.92 6.67
CA PRO A 370 21.27 -4.06 5.45
C PRO A 370 21.36 -5.53 5.02
N PRO A 371 21.29 -5.87 3.71
CA PRO A 371 21.22 -5.02 2.51
C PRO A 371 19.78 -4.85 1.94
N THR A 372 18.74 -4.80 2.77
CA THR A 372 17.35 -4.74 2.26
C THR A 372 17.00 -3.42 1.56
N THR A 373 16.05 -3.47 0.63
CA THR A 373 15.55 -2.29 -0.09
C THR A 373 14.87 -1.26 0.81
N ASN A 374 14.26 -1.69 1.93
CA ASN A 374 13.71 -0.79 2.95
C ASN A 374 14.80 0.13 3.53
N LEU A 375 15.99 -0.42 3.84
CA LEU A 375 17.10 0.42 4.32
C LEU A 375 17.54 1.43 3.28
N MET A 376 17.70 0.99 2.03
CA MET A 376 18.09 1.89 0.95
C MET A 376 17.10 3.06 0.82
N ALA A 377 15.81 2.78 0.98
CA ALA A 377 14.77 3.79 0.96
C ALA A 377 14.81 4.72 2.18
N GLU A 378 14.86 4.18 3.40
CA GLU A 378 14.90 4.97 4.63
C GLU A 378 16.15 5.83 4.70
N LEU A 379 17.31 5.30 4.29
CA LEU A 379 18.57 6.05 4.25
C LEU A 379 18.53 7.20 3.25
N THR A 380 18.03 6.96 2.02
CA THR A 380 17.91 8.01 0.99
C THR A 380 16.95 9.12 1.42
N ILE A 381 15.84 8.75 2.07
CA ILE A 381 14.90 9.71 2.68
C ILE A 381 15.60 10.50 3.80
N MET A 382 16.32 9.84 4.71
CA MET A 382 17.06 10.51 5.79
C MET A 382 18.10 11.50 5.28
N ILE A 383 18.87 11.14 4.24
CA ILE A 383 19.86 12.04 3.62
C ILE A 383 19.16 13.27 3.02
N SER A 384 18.05 13.08 2.30
CA SER A 384 17.30 14.18 1.70
C SER A 384 16.70 15.13 2.74
N LEU A 385 16.20 14.58 3.85
CA LEU A 385 15.66 15.33 4.98
C LEU A 385 16.75 16.09 5.73
N PHE A 386 17.91 15.46 5.94
CA PHE A 386 19.07 16.10 6.57
C PHE A 386 19.57 17.31 5.76
N ASN A 387 19.62 17.17 4.43
CA ASN A 387 19.96 18.27 3.53
C ASN A 387 18.92 19.41 3.58
N TRP A 388 17.65 19.09 3.85
CA TRP A 388 16.59 20.10 4.01
C TRP A 388 16.70 20.83 5.36
N SER A 389 16.82 20.10 6.47
CA SER A 389 17.27 20.69 7.75
C SER A 389 17.90 19.63 8.66
N PRO A 390 19.01 19.97 9.35
CA PRO A 390 19.78 19.01 10.14
C PRO A 390 19.01 18.48 11.36
N LEU A 391 18.05 19.25 11.87
CA LEU A 391 17.20 18.84 13.01
C LEU A 391 16.35 17.60 12.67
N THR A 392 15.99 17.40 11.40
CA THR A 392 15.20 16.24 10.99
C THR A 392 15.90 14.91 11.25
N LEU A 393 17.24 14.89 11.30
CA LEU A 393 18.03 13.68 11.59
C LEU A 393 17.73 13.12 12.98
N LEU A 394 17.49 13.99 13.97
CA LEU A 394 17.10 13.54 15.30
C LEU A 394 15.73 12.84 15.26
N LEU A 395 14.77 13.42 14.53
CA LEU A 395 13.42 12.87 14.43
C LEU A 395 13.40 11.55 13.64
N THR A 396 14.07 11.49 12.50
CA THR A 396 14.14 10.26 11.67
C THR A 396 15.00 9.18 12.32
N GLY A 397 16.11 9.55 12.98
CA GLY A 397 16.94 8.63 13.75
C GLY A 397 16.17 8.00 14.93
N MET A 398 15.37 8.79 15.65
CA MET A 398 14.49 8.25 16.70
C MET A 398 13.37 7.40 16.12
N ALA A 399 12.81 7.76 14.96
CA ALA A 399 11.77 6.96 14.30
C ALA A 399 12.32 5.58 13.88
N THR A 400 13.50 5.52 13.27
CA THR A 400 14.15 4.25 12.86
C THR A 400 14.57 3.40 14.07
N PHE A 401 14.99 4.02 15.17
CA PHE A 401 15.20 3.30 16.43
C PHE A 401 13.89 2.67 16.94
N LEU A 402 12.80 3.43 16.92
CA LEU A 402 11.49 2.91 17.33
C LEU A 402 11.00 1.82 16.37
N THR A 403 11.25 1.92 15.05
CA THR A 403 10.91 0.84 14.10
C THR A 403 11.63 -0.45 14.43
N ALA A 404 12.94 -0.41 14.70
CA ALA A 404 13.68 -1.59 15.15
C ALA A 404 13.13 -2.15 16.46
N SER A 405 12.75 -1.29 17.41
CA SER A 405 12.24 -1.73 18.71
C SER A 405 10.90 -2.47 18.62
N TYR A 406 9.90 -1.94 17.88
CA TYR A 406 8.58 -2.59 17.80
C TYR A 406 8.58 -3.82 16.90
N THR A 407 9.42 -3.85 15.86
CA THR A 407 9.54 -5.03 14.97
C THR A 407 10.17 -6.21 15.70
N LEU A 408 11.23 -5.94 16.48
CA LEU A 408 11.86 -6.95 17.31
C LEU A 408 10.93 -7.39 18.45
N PHE A 409 10.16 -6.48 19.05
CA PHE A 409 9.10 -6.81 20.00
C PHE A 409 8.05 -7.74 19.39
N MET A 410 7.56 -7.44 18.18
CA MET A 410 6.61 -8.28 17.43
C MET A 410 7.17 -9.69 17.19
N PHE A 411 8.45 -9.80 16.78
CA PHE A 411 9.10 -11.09 16.58
C PHE A 411 9.25 -11.88 17.88
N LEU A 412 9.82 -11.26 18.93
CA LEU A 412 10.09 -11.92 20.20
C LEU A 412 8.80 -12.41 20.86
N THR A 413 7.75 -11.60 20.84
CA THR A 413 6.47 -11.97 21.46
C THR A 413 5.78 -13.09 20.69
N THR A 414 5.77 -13.09 19.36
CA THR A 414 5.07 -14.13 18.59
C THR A 414 5.86 -15.44 18.52
N GLN A 415 7.17 -15.36 18.30
CA GLN A 415 7.98 -16.55 18.00
C GLN A 415 8.68 -17.13 19.23
N ARG A 416 9.16 -16.28 20.15
CA ARG A 416 9.97 -16.71 21.29
C ARG A 416 9.15 -16.74 22.59
N GLY A 417 9.76 -17.32 23.62
CA GLY A 417 9.16 -17.50 24.94
C GLY A 417 8.42 -18.83 25.09
N PRO A 418 7.88 -19.09 26.29
CA PRO A 418 7.16 -20.32 26.56
C PRO A 418 5.83 -20.33 25.81
N LEU A 419 5.47 -21.51 25.30
CA LEU A 419 4.15 -21.76 24.73
C LEU A 419 3.08 -21.59 25.80
N PRO A 420 1.99 -20.87 25.52
CA PRO A 420 0.92 -20.72 26.50
C PRO A 420 0.20 -22.06 26.70
N PRO A 421 -0.19 -22.40 27.94
CA PRO A 421 -0.62 -23.76 28.30
C PRO A 421 -1.94 -24.19 27.65
N HIS A 422 -2.75 -23.25 27.16
CA HIS A 422 -4.01 -23.54 26.48
C HIS A 422 -3.81 -24.04 25.04
N ILE A 423 -2.64 -23.83 24.44
CA ILE A 423 -2.32 -24.34 23.11
C ILE A 423 -1.76 -25.74 23.24
N THR A 424 -2.65 -26.75 23.13
CA THR A 424 -2.29 -28.16 23.25
C THR A 424 -1.89 -28.79 21.92
N THR A 425 -2.53 -28.37 20.82
CA THR A 425 -2.20 -28.82 19.47
C THR A 425 -2.36 -27.68 18.47
N THR A 426 -1.39 -27.51 17.58
CA THR A 426 -1.48 -26.57 16.46
C THR A 426 -1.32 -27.34 15.16
N GLN A 427 -2.13 -27.01 14.16
CA GLN A 427 -1.94 -27.55 12.81
C GLN A 427 -0.60 -27.07 12.24
N ASN A 428 0.12 -27.99 11.59
CA ASN A 428 1.38 -27.68 10.88
C ASN A 428 1.15 -26.63 9.78
N SER A 429 2.22 -26.00 9.33
CA SER A 429 2.18 -25.05 8.23
C SER A 429 1.83 -25.72 6.90
N SER A 430 0.83 -25.18 6.22
CA SER A 430 0.41 -25.69 4.90
C SER A 430 1.38 -25.26 3.80
N THR A 431 1.47 -26.04 2.73
CA THR A 431 2.27 -25.69 1.54
C THR A 431 1.83 -24.37 0.91
N ARG A 432 0.52 -24.09 0.93
CA ARG A 432 -0.08 -22.82 0.50
C ARG A 432 0.52 -21.63 1.26
N GLU A 433 0.64 -21.73 2.59
CA GLU A 433 1.20 -20.66 3.41
C GLU A 433 2.67 -20.41 3.05
N HIS A 434 3.47 -21.47 2.86
CA HIS A 434 4.87 -21.32 2.46
C HIS A 434 5.01 -20.73 1.05
N ILE A 435 4.22 -21.18 0.08
CA ILE A 435 4.21 -20.60 -1.27
C ILE A 435 3.88 -19.11 -1.19
N LEU A 436 2.88 -18.73 -0.39
CA LEU A 436 2.53 -17.33 -0.19
C LEU A 436 3.71 -16.52 0.38
N MET A 437 4.43 -17.03 1.38
CA MET A 437 5.59 -16.32 1.95
C MET A 437 6.75 -16.23 0.94
N THR A 438 7.00 -17.29 0.18
CA THR A 438 8.04 -17.29 -0.86
C THR A 438 7.74 -16.25 -1.96
N LEU A 439 6.49 -16.13 -2.40
CA LEU A 439 6.09 -15.16 -3.43
C LEU A 439 6.16 -13.71 -2.95
N HIS A 440 6.17 -13.45 -1.63
CA HIS A 440 6.46 -12.12 -1.09
C HIS A 440 7.96 -11.83 -1.03
N ILE A 441 8.76 -12.79 -0.57
CA ILE A 441 10.19 -12.58 -0.31
C ILE A 441 11.05 -12.64 -1.56
N ILE A 442 10.75 -13.53 -2.51
CA ILE A 442 11.58 -13.68 -3.71
C ILE A 442 11.70 -12.35 -4.48
N PRO A 443 10.60 -11.60 -4.77
CA PRO A 443 10.72 -10.29 -5.40
C PRO A 443 11.54 -9.31 -4.56
N LEU A 444 11.37 -9.31 -3.24
CA LEU A 444 12.09 -8.40 -2.36
C LEU A 444 13.60 -8.67 -2.34
N LEU A 445 14.01 -9.94 -2.37
CA LEU A 445 15.42 -10.34 -2.49
C LEU A 445 15.98 -10.02 -3.89
N LEU A 446 15.22 -10.27 -4.96
CA LEU A 446 15.65 -9.97 -6.32
C LEU A 446 15.83 -8.46 -6.55
N LEU A 447 14.99 -7.62 -5.93
CA LEU A 447 15.11 -6.16 -6.01
C LEU A 447 16.39 -5.62 -5.34
N ILE A 448 17.00 -6.35 -4.40
CA ILE A 448 18.30 -5.98 -3.82
C ILE A 448 19.40 -6.00 -4.90
N LEU A 449 19.31 -6.91 -5.87
CA LEU A 449 20.32 -7.04 -6.93
C LEU A 449 20.22 -5.93 -7.98
N LYS A 450 19.02 -5.38 -8.21
CA LYS A 450 18.76 -4.32 -9.20
C LYS A 450 17.79 -3.27 -8.66
N PRO A 451 18.22 -2.43 -7.71
CA PRO A 451 17.38 -1.39 -7.12
C PRO A 451 16.97 -0.29 -8.11
N GLU A 452 17.72 -0.13 -9.21
CA GLU A 452 17.42 0.84 -10.28
C GLU A 452 16.05 0.60 -10.96
N LEU A 453 15.46 -0.59 -10.81
CA LEU A 453 14.14 -0.88 -11.36
C LEU A 453 13.00 -0.17 -10.62
N ILE A 454 13.27 0.36 -9.42
CA ILE A 454 12.27 0.90 -8.50
C ILE A 454 12.55 2.35 -8.05
N ALA A 455 13.58 2.99 -8.62
CA ALA A 455 14.07 4.32 -8.23
C ALA A 455 14.20 5.25 -9.43
#